data_AF-A0A098LFJ3-F1
#
_entry.id   AF-A0A098LFJ3-F1
#
_cell.length_a   1.000
_cell.length_b   1.000
_cell.length_c   1.000
_cell.angle_alpha   90.00
_cell.angle_beta   90.00
_cell.angle_gamma   90.00
#
_symmetry.space_group_name_H-M   'P 1'
#
loop_
_entity.id
_entity.type
_entity.pdbx_description
1 polymer ?
#
loop_
_entity_poly.entity_id
_entity_poly.type
_entity_poly.pdbx_seq_one_letter_code
_entity_poly.pdbx_strand_id
1 'polypeptide(L)'
;MKIENGIPYLIDLEARNPVGFYAKEGSRVNNIEISRAMAELPLTGFTLHQSKDYKLTFNGWSNEELKDKVTEEIKAIFGEKIEVVVSIIKPELHDGRKTVTYRSDWEV
;
A
#
# COMPACT_ATOMS: atom_id res chain seq x y z
N MET A 1 11.05 20.68 -11.50
CA MET A 1 11.69 20.37 -12.79
C MET A 1 12.61 21.54 -13.14
N LYS A 2 13.89 21.27 -13.33
CA LYS A 2 14.90 22.29 -13.68
C LYS A 2 15.54 21.86 -15.00
N ILE A 3 15.93 22.81 -15.84
CA ILE A 3 16.67 22.52 -17.07
C ILE A 3 18.08 23.05 -16.86
N GLU A 4 19.09 22.17 -16.92
CA GLU A 4 20.51 22.55 -16.91
C GLU A 4 21.14 22.10 -18.23
N ASN A 5 21.82 23.01 -18.92
CA ASN A 5 22.43 22.77 -20.25
C ASN A 5 21.48 22.16 -21.30
N GLY A 6 20.19 22.54 -21.29
CA GLY A 6 19.18 22.03 -22.23
C GLY A 6 18.67 20.62 -21.90
N ILE A 7 19.14 20.02 -20.81
CA ILE A 7 18.70 18.70 -20.33
C ILE A 7 17.74 18.92 -19.15
N PRO A 8 16.50 18.38 -19.21
CA PRO A 8 15.57 18.44 -18.09
C PRO A 8 16.02 17.49 -16.96
N TYR A 9 16.21 18.05 -15.77
CA TYR A 9 16.47 17.34 -14.53
C TYR A 9 15.23 17.37 -13.62
N LEU A 10 14.91 16.21 -13.08
CA LEU A 10 14.04 16.08 -11.93
C LEU A 10 14.89 16.37 -10.68
N ILE A 11 14.73 17.58 -10.15
CA ILE A 11 15.21 17.98 -8.83
C ILE A 11 14.24 17.43 -7.76
N ASP A 12 14.77 17.13 -6.57
CA ASP A 12 14.06 16.54 -5.42
C ASP A 12 13.55 15.11 -5.63
N LEU A 13 14.25 14.31 -6.43
CA LEU A 13 14.10 12.84 -6.43
C LEU A 13 14.79 12.22 -5.23
N GLU A 14 14.34 12.53 -4.01
CA GLU A 14 14.62 11.63 -2.90
C GLU A 14 13.84 10.34 -3.15
N ALA A 15 14.54 9.30 -3.60
CA ALA A 15 13.97 7.96 -3.63
C ALA A 15 13.60 7.59 -2.20
N ARG A 16 12.30 7.60 -1.87
CA ARG A 16 11.84 7.04 -0.59
C ARG A 16 12.25 5.59 -0.56
N ASN A 17 12.98 5.20 0.48
CA ASN A 17 13.30 3.79 0.70
C ASN A 17 12.01 2.98 0.66
N PRO A 18 11.96 1.86 -0.09
CA PRO A 18 10.79 1.02 -0.13
C PRO A 18 10.49 0.51 1.27
N VAL A 19 9.25 0.71 1.74
CA VAL A 19 8.81 0.25 3.05
C VAL A 19 8.91 -1.28 3.08
N GLY A 20 9.66 -1.82 4.03
CA GLY A 20 9.82 -3.26 4.23
C GLY A 20 8.60 -3.86 4.92
N PHE A 21 7.94 -4.80 4.23
CA PHE A 21 6.88 -5.62 4.78
C PHE A 21 7.36 -7.08 4.92
N TYR A 22 6.73 -7.86 5.80
CA TYR A 22 7.11 -9.24 6.05
C TYR A 22 5.90 -10.17 6.13
N ALA A 23 5.95 -11.31 5.45
CA ALA A 23 5.01 -12.41 5.65
C ALA A 23 5.29 -13.13 6.98
N LYS A 24 4.32 -13.91 7.50
CA LYS A 24 4.54 -14.70 8.73
C LYS A 24 5.59 -15.79 8.55
N GLU A 25 5.81 -16.24 7.32
CA GLU A 25 6.85 -17.19 6.94
C GLU A 25 8.25 -16.57 6.92
N GLY A 26 8.36 -15.24 7.14
CA GLY A 26 9.62 -14.50 7.22
C GLY A 26 10.13 -13.96 5.88
N SER A 27 9.40 -14.17 4.78
CA SER A 27 9.74 -13.55 3.50
C SER A 27 9.44 -12.05 3.52
N ARG A 28 10.33 -11.28 2.89
CA ARG A 28 10.13 -9.83 2.69
C ARG A 28 9.19 -9.60 1.52
N VAL A 29 8.23 -8.70 1.71
CA VAL A 29 7.26 -8.23 0.72
C VAL A 29 7.56 -6.78 0.35
N ASN A 30 7.50 -6.45 -0.94
CA ASN A 30 7.81 -5.12 -1.44
C ASN A 30 6.53 -4.29 -1.69
N ASN A 31 6.54 -2.99 -1.36
CA ASN A 31 5.42 -2.09 -1.63
C ASN A 31 5.05 -1.97 -3.13
N ILE A 32 5.98 -2.26 -4.04
CA ILE A 32 5.71 -2.33 -5.49
C ILE A 32 4.78 -3.50 -5.83
N GLU A 33 4.96 -4.66 -5.20
CA GLU A 33 4.10 -5.85 -5.42
C GLU A 33 2.68 -5.56 -4.92
N ILE A 34 2.59 -4.96 -3.74
CA ILE A 34 1.32 -4.52 -3.15
C ILE A 34 0.64 -3.48 -4.06
N SER A 35 1.39 -2.49 -4.56
CA SER A 35 0.87 -1.47 -5.47
C SER A 35 0.28 -2.10 -6.74
N ARG A 36 0.95 -3.11 -7.30
CA ARG A 36 0.51 -3.79 -8.53
C ARG A 36 -0.77 -4.58 -8.32
N ALA A 37 -0.84 -5.37 -7.25
CA ALA A 37 -2.06 -6.14 -6.94
C ALA A 37 -3.26 -5.21 -6.69
N MET A 38 -3.05 -4.13 -5.94
CA MET A 38 -4.12 -3.16 -5.64
C MET A 38 -4.53 -2.31 -6.85
N ALA A 39 -3.68 -2.18 -7.88
CA ALA A 39 -3.98 -1.37 -9.07
C ALA A 39 -5.09 -1.98 -9.95
N GLU A 40 -5.30 -3.29 -9.86
CA GLU A 40 -6.37 -4.01 -10.59
C GLU A 40 -7.75 -3.82 -9.91
N LEU A 41 -7.78 -3.27 -8.70
CA LEU A 41 -9.01 -3.03 -7.94
C LEU A 41 -9.49 -1.58 -8.14
N PRO A 42 -10.82 -1.33 -8.19
CA PRO A 42 -11.38 0.02 -8.34
C PRO A 42 -11.30 0.81 -7.02
N LEU A 43 -10.07 1.09 -6.56
CA LEU A 43 -9.74 1.89 -5.39
C LEU A 43 -9.37 3.32 -5.80
N THR A 44 -9.91 4.33 -5.12
CA THR A 44 -9.48 5.73 -5.32
C THR A 44 -8.18 6.05 -4.56
N GLY A 45 -7.87 5.26 -3.53
CA GLY A 45 -6.65 5.31 -2.72
C GLY A 45 -6.69 4.21 -1.66
N PHE A 46 -5.59 4.03 -0.92
CA PHE A 46 -5.55 3.18 0.25
C PHE A 46 -4.38 3.49 1.19
N THR A 47 -4.48 2.99 2.42
CA THR A 47 -3.39 2.92 3.37
C THR A 47 -3.16 1.48 3.79
N LEU A 48 -1.90 1.09 3.91
CA LEU A 48 -1.49 -0.20 4.45
C LEU A 48 -0.48 0.01 5.55
N HIS A 49 -0.79 -0.51 6.74
CA HIS A 49 0.09 -0.53 7.88
C HIS A 49 0.37 -1.96 8.32
N GLN A 50 1.64 -2.29 8.56
CA GLN A 50 2.06 -3.50 9.24
C GLN A 50 2.62 -3.21 10.63
N SER A 51 2.11 -3.89 11.65
CA SER A 51 2.66 -3.89 13.01
C SER A 51 3.72 -4.97 13.21
N LYS A 52 4.48 -4.88 14.31
CA LYS A 52 5.57 -5.82 14.64
C LYS A 52 5.13 -7.27 14.88
N ASP A 53 3.84 -7.51 15.10
CA ASP A 53 3.22 -8.83 15.23
C ASP A 53 2.76 -9.44 13.89
N TYR A 54 3.19 -8.84 12.78
CA TYR A 54 2.81 -9.21 11.40
C TYR A 54 1.34 -8.94 11.04
N LYS A 55 0.57 -8.26 11.89
CA LYS A 55 -0.79 -7.87 11.54
C LYS A 55 -0.80 -6.76 10.49
N LEU A 56 -1.69 -6.89 9.52
CA LEU A 56 -1.94 -5.90 8.48
C LEU A 56 -3.25 -5.17 8.73
N THR A 57 -3.20 -3.84 8.65
CA THR A 57 -4.38 -2.98 8.65
C THR A 57 -4.45 -2.26 7.32
N PHE A 58 -5.49 -2.56 6.55
CA PHE A 58 -5.77 -1.94 5.26
C PHE A 58 -7.01 -1.07 5.35
N ASN A 59 -6.89 0.19 4.93
CA ASN A 59 -8.04 1.07 4.72
C ASN A 59 -8.05 1.51 3.25
N GLY A 60 -9.08 1.13 2.50
CA GLY A 60 -9.25 1.51 1.10
C GLY A 60 -10.49 2.38 0.90
N TRP A 61 -10.44 3.27 -0.08
CA TRP A 61 -11.59 4.09 -0.44
C TRP A 61 -12.27 3.53 -1.70
N SER A 62 -13.46 2.95 -1.52
CA SER A 62 -14.27 2.34 -2.58
C SER A 62 -15.64 1.90 -2.04
N ASN A 63 -16.33 1.03 -2.78
CA ASN A 63 -17.56 0.35 -2.40
C ASN A 63 -17.26 -0.87 -1.51
N GLU A 64 -18.09 -1.14 -0.52
CA GLU A 64 -17.88 -2.20 0.49
C GLU A 64 -17.69 -3.60 -0.11
N GLU A 65 -18.25 -3.86 -1.30
CA GLU A 65 -18.13 -5.12 -2.04
C GLU A 65 -16.68 -5.52 -2.37
N LEU A 66 -15.72 -4.60 -2.32
CA LEU A 66 -14.30 -4.91 -2.56
C LEU A 66 -13.60 -5.54 -1.36
N LYS A 67 -14.20 -5.56 -0.17
CA LYS A 67 -13.54 -6.01 1.05
C LYS A 67 -12.94 -7.42 0.92
N ASP A 68 -13.70 -8.33 0.35
CA ASP A 68 -13.27 -9.74 0.21
C ASP A 68 -12.14 -9.86 -0.82
N LYS A 69 -12.27 -9.20 -1.98
CA LYS A 69 -11.22 -9.18 -3.01
C LYS A 69 -9.90 -8.59 -2.50
N VAL A 70 -9.97 -7.49 -1.75
CA VAL A 70 -8.77 -6.88 -1.12
C VAL A 70 -8.15 -7.87 -0.14
N THR A 71 -8.96 -8.57 0.65
CA THR A 71 -8.48 -9.57 1.61
C THR A 71 -7.77 -10.72 0.91
N GLU A 72 -8.35 -11.22 -0.19
CA GLU A 72 -7.77 -12.29 -1.02
C GLU A 72 -6.42 -11.87 -1.63
N GLU A 73 -6.34 -10.68 -2.24
CA GLU A 73 -5.10 -10.16 -2.81
C GLU A 73 -4.00 -9.97 -1.74
N ILE A 74 -4.35 -9.45 -0.57
CA ILE A 74 -3.39 -9.32 0.54
C ILE A 74 -2.89 -10.70 0.97
N LYS A 75 -3.77 -11.68 1.13
CA LYS A 75 -3.37 -13.05 1.51
C LYS A 75 -2.57 -13.76 0.43
N ALA A 76 -2.82 -13.48 -0.85
CA ALA A 76 -2.02 -14.01 -1.94
C ALA A 76 -0.57 -13.52 -1.88
N ILE A 77 -0.36 -12.27 -1.45
CA ILE A 77 0.98 -11.68 -1.31
C ILE A 77 1.67 -12.12 -0.02
N PHE A 78 0.94 -12.13 1.10
CA PHE A 78 1.52 -12.27 2.44
C PHE A 78 1.35 -13.66 3.06
N GLY A 79 0.63 -14.55 2.41
CA GLY A 79 0.28 -15.88 2.92
C GLY A 79 -1.02 -15.91 3.72
N GLU A 80 -1.74 -17.04 3.64
CA GLU A 80 -3.05 -17.25 4.26
C GLU A 80 -3.08 -17.11 5.79
N LYS A 81 -1.92 -17.24 6.46
CA LYS A 81 -1.80 -17.21 7.92
C LYS A 81 -1.72 -15.80 8.49
N ILE A 82 -1.55 -14.78 7.64
CA ILE A 82 -1.43 -13.40 8.11
C ILE A 82 -2.76 -12.91 8.68
N GLU A 83 -2.68 -12.16 9.78
CA GLU A 83 -3.86 -11.48 10.29
C GLU A 83 -4.04 -10.18 9.50
N VAL A 84 -5.21 -10.01 8.88
CA VAL A 84 -5.53 -8.83 8.08
C VAL A 84 -6.88 -8.25 8.54
N VAL A 85 -6.89 -6.94 8.75
CA VAL A 85 -8.10 -6.15 9.00
C VAL A 85 -8.30 -5.22 7.81
N VAL A 86 -9.39 -5.44 7.08
CA VAL A 86 -9.76 -4.64 5.90
C VAL A 86 -10.98 -3.76 6.23
N SER A 87 -10.80 -2.46 6.05
CA SER A 87 -11.85 -1.45 6.11
C SER A 87 -12.02 -0.82 4.74
N ILE A 88 -13.25 -0.79 4.22
CA ILE A 88 -13.60 -0.04 3.02
C ILE A 88 -14.38 1.20 3.44
N ILE A 89 -13.91 2.36 3.02
CA ILE A 89 -14.45 3.67 3.36
C ILE A 89 -15.10 4.24 2.11
N LYS A 90 -16.30 4.81 2.25
CA LYS A 90 -16.99 5.45 1.12
C LYS A 90 -16.11 6.55 0.51
N PRO A 91 -16.02 6.64 -0.83
CA PRO A 91 -15.18 7.64 -1.50
C PRO A 91 -15.53 9.08 -1.15
N GLU A 92 -16.78 9.37 -0.77
CA GLU A 92 -17.27 10.68 -0.34
C GLU A 92 -16.58 11.20 0.92
N LEU A 93 -16.05 10.30 1.75
CA LEU A 93 -15.32 10.62 2.99
C LEU A 93 -13.82 10.86 2.73
N HIS A 94 -13.38 10.72 1.48
CA HIS A 94 -12.01 11.00 1.06
C HIS A 94 -11.89 12.50 0.69
N ASP A 95 -10.84 13.17 1.16
CA ASP A 95 -10.59 14.61 0.96
C ASP A 95 -10.23 15.00 -0.48
N GLY A 96 -10.44 14.10 -1.45
CA GLY A 96 -10.13 14.27 -2.86
C GLY A 96 -8.66 14.05 -3.23
N ARG A 97 -7.76 13.78 -2.27
CA ARG A 97 -6.33 13.57 -2.56
C ARG A 97 -6.02 12.09 -2.66
N LYS A 98 -5.66 11.58 -3.85
CA LYS A 98 -5.19 10.18 -4.03
C LYS A 98 -4.08 9.87 -3.02
N THR A 99 -4.44 9.13 -1.99
CA THR A 99 -3.53 8.78 -0.90
C THR A 99 -3.21 7.30 -1.01
N VAL A 100 -1.97 7.00 -1.41
CA VAL A 100 -1.38 5.66 -1.27
C VAL A 100 -0.27 5.79 -0.25
N THR A 101 -0.50 5.23 0.94
CA THR A 101 0.45 5.33 2.05
C THR A 101 0.80 3.95 2.57
N TYR A 102 2.10 3.71 2.71
CA TYR A 102 2.67 2.50 3.29
C TYR A 102 3.34 2.83 4.61
N ARG A 103 3.11 2.01 5.63
CA ARG A 103 3.79 2.09 6.92
C ARG A 103 4.12 0.69 7.44
N SER A 104 5.28 0.54 8.06
CA SER A 104 5.69 -0.71 8.70
C SER A 104 6.44 -0.39 9.99
N ASP A 105 6.06 -1.00 11.10
CA ASP A 105 6.74 -0.82 12.40
C ASP A 105 8.10 -1.54 12.47
N TRP A 106 8.49 -2.25 11.41
CA TRP A 106 9.80 -2.88 11.26
C TRP A 106 10.89 -1.90 10.81
N GLU A 107 10.50 -0.81 10.16
CA GLU A 107 11.39 0.24 9.64
C GLU A 107 11.33 1.42 10.62
N VAL A 108 12.00 1.29 11.77
CA VAL A 108 12.16 2.35 12.80
C VAL A 108 13.46 3.11 12.58
#